data_AF-A0A8T2VJD7-F1
#
_entry.id   AF-A0A8T2VJD7-F1
#
_cell.length_a   1.000
_cell.length_b   1.000
_cell.length_c   1.000
_cell.angle_alpha   90.00
_cell.angle_beta   90.00
_cell.angle_gamma   90.00
#
_symmetry.space_group_name_H-M   'P 1'
#
loop_
_entity.id
_entity.type
_entity.pdbx_description
1 polymer ?
#
loop_
_entity_poly.entity_id
_entity_poly.type
_entity_poly.pdbx_seq_one_letter_code
_entity_poly.pdbx_strand_id
1 'polypeptide(L)'
;MERHNELFSFAKANETDIYTVVTRRRKDFTLDFFQHLELLYQASYQQPDQQNDIANIAQKCAAAVEAYDKTEEEEEAVVAAQMKFEDILNSPSLDIARNKIDELAKRNELDSTLMLMITKAWAASKESSMMKEEAKDILYHLYMVARGNMQRLVPKDVRILRHVLTLKDPKEQLAALTEAFSPGAELEGKDVDLLYTTPEQLYKWIVIVLDAYYNNQKNSLMKSAQELMSPSTIGRLEALKRTLEKQFL
;
A
#
# COMPACT_ATOMS: atom_id res chain seq x y z
N MET A 1 -16.46 -5.52 20.70
CA MET A 1 -15.41 -4.53 21.06
C MET A 1 -14.05 -5.19 21.27
N GLU A 2 -13.91 -6.18 22.17
CA GLU A 2 -12.61 -6.83 22.44
C GLU A 2 -11.97 -7.47 21.19
N ARG A 3 -12.75 -8.26 20.43
CA ARG A 3 -12.33 -8.82 19.13
C ARG A 3 -11.89 -7.76 18.09
N HIS A 4 -12.54 -6.58 18.07
CA HIS A 4 -12.16 -5.50 17.15
C HIS A 4 -10.88 -4.81 17.60
N ASN A 5 -10.67 -4.65 18.91
CA ASN A 5 -9.40 -4.15 19.47
C ASN A 5 -8.24 -5.11 19.19
N GLU A 6 -8.46 -6.42 19.30
CA GLU A 6 -7.47 -7.44 18.93
C GLU A 6 -7.14 -7.39 17.44
N LEU A 7 -8.14 -7.32 16.57
CA LEU A 7 -7.93 -7.22 15.12
C LEU A 7 -7.18 -5.94 14.75
N PHE A 8 -7.53 -4.81 15.37
CA PHE A 8 -6.82 -3.55 15.20
C PHE A 8 -5.36 -3.64 15.66
N SER A 9 -5.12 -4.20 16.85
CA SER A 9 -3.77 -4.36 17.40
C SER A 9 -2.92 -5.27 16.53
N PHE A 10 -3.51 -6.36 16.02
CA PHE A 10 -2.86 -7.28 15.11
C PHE A 10 -2.52 -6.62 13.76
N ALA A 11 -3.47 -5.86 13.19
CA ALA A 11 -3.26 -5.09 11.97
C ALA A 11 -2.17 -4.04 12.14
N LYS A 12 -2.16 -3.32 13.27
CA LYS A 12 -1.12 -2.34 13.64
C LYS A 12 0.26 -2.98 13.76
N ALA A 13 0.35 -4.13 14.44
CA ALA A 13 1.62 -4.85 14.59
C ALA A 13 2.17 -5.40 13.24
N ASN A 14 1.32 -5.56 12.23
CA ASN A 14 1.66 -6.09 10.91
C ASN A 14 1.40 -5.07 9.80
N GLU A 15 1.56 -3.77 10.09
CA GLU A 15 1.24 -2.68 9.18
C GLU A 15 1.94 -2.80 7.81
N THR A 16 3.17 -3.34 7.80
CA THR A 16 3.96 -3.53 6.57
C THR A 16 3.49 -4.71 5.72
N ASP A 17 2.63 -5.59 6.24
CA ASP A 17 2.11 -6.79 5.57
C ASP A 17 0.55 -6.81 5.61
N ILE A 18 -0.06 -5.62 5.58
CA ILE A 18 -1.51 -5.47 5.81
C ILE A 18 -2.37 -6.22 4.80
N TYR A 19 -1.93 -6.32 3.55
CA TYR A 19 -2.63 -7.07 2.50
C TYR A 19 -2.70 -8.56 2.85
N THR A 20 -1.62 -9.12 3.41
CA THR A 20 -1.59 -10.51 3.89
C THR A 20 -2.52 -10.69 5.08
N VAL A 21 -2.55 -9.74 6.03
CA VAL A 21 -3.46 -9.76 7.19
C VAL A 21 -4.92 -9.77 6.73
N VAL A 22 -5.30 -8.84 5.86
CA VAL A 22 -6.66 -8.71 5.32
C VAL A 22 -7.04 -9.94 4.52
N THR A 23 -6.16 -10.44 3.66
CA THR A 23 -6.41 -11.64 2.85
C THR A 23 -6.75 -12.85 3.72
N ARG A 24 -6.05 -13.06 4.84
CA ARG A 24 -6.31 -14.18 5.76
C ARG A 24 -7.60 -14.04 6.53
N ARG A 25 -7.86 -12.82 6.99
CA ARG A 25 -8.94 -12.52 7.93
C ARG A 25 -10.03 -11.69 7.29
N ARG A 26 -10.23 -11.78 5.96
CA ARG A 26 -11.12 -10.90 5.20
C ARG A 26 -12.50 -10.82 5.86
N LYS A 27 -13.04 -11.96 6.29
CA LYS A 27 -14.32 -12.08 7.01
C LYS A 27 -14.42 -11.28 8.33
N ASP A 28 -13.30 -10.95 8.95
CA ASP A 28 -13.24 -10.19 10.20
C ASP A 28 -13.21 -8.66 9.95
N PHE A 29 -12.88 -8.21 8.74
CA PHE A 29 -12.90 -6.80 8.33
C PHE A 29 -14.29 -6.38 7.84
N THR A 30 -15.24 -6.31 8.77
CA THR A 30 -16.64 -5.97 8.52
C THR A 30 -16.92 -4.48 8.70
N LEU A 31 -18.12 -4.03 8.30
CA LEU A 31 -18.58 -2.66 8.59
C LEU A 31 -18.48 -2.33 10.09
N ASP A 32 -18.90 -3.24 10.97
CA ASP A 32 -18.84 -3.08 12.43
C ASP A 32 -17.41 -2.88 12.96
N PHE A 33 -16.42 -3.51 12.31
CA PHE A 33 -15.01 -3.28 12.66
C PHE A 33 -14.59 -1.85 12.35
N PHE A 34 -14.94 -1.32 11.17
CA PHE A 34 -14.58 0.04 10.79
C PHE A 34 -15.35 1.10 11.58
N GLN A 35 -16.63 0.86 11.91
CA GLN A 35 -17.38 1.71 12.84
C GLN A 35 -16.75 1.72 14.24
N HIS A 36 -16.23 0.58 14.70
CA HIS A 36 -15.49 0.52 15.96
C HIS A 36 -14.20 1.35 15.92
N LEU A 37 -13.44 1.31 14.82
CA LEU A 37 -12.27 2.18 14.65
C LEU A 37 -12.65 3.67 14.64
N GLU A 38 -13.82 4.00 14.08
CA GLU A 38 -14.34 5.37 14.07
C GLU A 38 -14.62 5.88 15.48
N LEU A 39 -15.27 5.05 16.30
CA LEU A 39 -15.50 5.36 17.72
C LEU A 39 -14.18 5.54 18.48
N LEU A 40 -13.18 4.68 18.25
CA LEU A 40 -11.86 4.83 18.85
C LEU A 40 -11.16 6.13 18.42
N TYR A 41 -11.25 6.48 17.14
CA TYR A 41 -10.70 7.72 16.61
C TYR A 41 -11.34 8.94 17.28
N GLN A 42 -12.67 8.98 17.37
CA GLN A 42 -13.41 10.05 18.02
C GLN A 42 -13.08 10.16 19.52
N ALA A 43 -12.96 9.01 20.21
CA ALA A 43 -12.57 8.96 21.61
C ALA A 43 -11.13 9.46 21.87
N SER A 44 -10.26 9.41 20.86
CA SER A 44 -8.85 9.80 20.95
C SER A 44 -8.59 11.28 20.63
N TYR A 45 -9.61 12.16 20.66
CA TYR A 45 -9.52 13.56 20.24
C TYR A 45 -8.45 14.42 20.92
N GLN A 46 -8.00 14.05 22.13
CA GLN A 46 -6.92 14.74 22.84
C GLN A 46 -5.53 14.17 22.54
N GLN A 47 -5.45 13.11 21.73
CA GLN A 47 -4.22 12.37 21.43
C GLN A 47 -4.01 12.28 19.91
N PRO A 48 -3.48 13.36 19.28
CA PRO A 48 -3.34 13.43 17.82
C PRO A 48 -2.52 12.30 17.20
N ASP A 49 -1.48 11.83 17.89
CA ASP A 49 -0.69 10.69 17.41
C ASP A 49 -1.50 9.39 17.40
N GLN A 50 -2.33 9.16 18.42
CA GLN A 50 -3.22 7.99 18.47
C GLN A 50 -4.30 8.05 17.38
N GLN A 51 -4.88 9.22 17.14
CA GLN A 51 -5.82 9.43 16.04
C GLN A 51 -5.20 9.13 14.68
N ASN A 52 -3.97 9.61 14.46
CA ASN A 52 -3.25 9.36 13.22
C ASN A 52 -2.96 7.86 13.02
N ASP A 53 -2.56 7.16 14.08
CA ASP A 53 -2.32 5.72 14.02
C ASP A 53 -3.60 4.95 13.66
N ILE A 54 -4.73 5.28 14.31
CA ILE A 54 -6.02 4.63 14.04
C ILE A 54 -6.43 4.87 12.59
N ALA A 55 -6.39 6.12 12.13
CA ALA A 55 -6.76 6.50 10.77
C ALA A 55 -5.90 5.81 9.71
N ASN A 56 -4.58 5.77 9.90
CA ASN A 56 -3.64 5.14 8.97
C ASN A 56 -3.91 3.62 8.84
N ILE A 57 -4.08 2.92 9.96
CA ILE A 57 -4.39 1.48 9.93
C ILE A 57 -5.78 1.23 9.34
N ALA A 58 -6.79 2.02 9.70
CA ALA A 58 -8.13 1.91 9.13
C ALA A 58 -8.11 2.06 7.60
N GLN A 59 -7.40 3.07 7.10
CA GLN A 59 -7.23 3.31 5.67
C GLN A 59 -6.58 2.13 4.96
N LYS A 60 -5.46 1.63 5.48
CA LYS A 60 -4.73 0.50 4.91
C LYS A 60 -5.58 -0.77 4.86
N CYS A 61 -6.34 -1.04 5.93
CA CYS A 61 -7.27 -2.16 5.98
C CYS A 61 -8.39 -2.01 4.95
N ALA A 62 -9.01 -0.84 4.85
CA ALA A 62 -10.11 -0.59 3.92
C ALA A 62 -9.66 -0.70 2.46
N ALA A 63 -8.52 -0.12 2.11
CA ALA A 63 -7.95 -0.23 0.76
C ALA A 63 -7.62 -1.70 0.40
N ALA A 64 -7.09 -2.47 1.34
CA ALA A 64 -6.82 -3.89 1.13
C ALA A 64 -8.10 -4.73 1.01
N VAL A 65 -9.16 -4.36 1.75
CA VAL A 65 -10.49 -4.99 1.65
C VAL A 65 -11.11 -4.72 0.28
N GLU A 66 -11.13 -3.46 -0.16
CA GLU A 66 -11.69 -3.07 -1.45
C GLU A 66 -10.94 -3.74 -2.61
N ALA A 67 -9.60 -3.78 -2.55
CA ALA A 67 -8.78 -4.47 -3.54
C ALA A 67 -9.06 -5.98 -3.56
N TYR A 68 -9.25 -6.61 -2.39
CA TYR A 68 -9.62 -8.02 -2.30
C TYR A 68 -10.98 -8.27 -2.97
N ASP A 69 -12.01 -7.54 -2.55
CA ASP A 69 -13.39 -7.78 -2.99
C ASP A 69 -13.55 -7.55 -4.49
N LYS A 70 -13.02 -6.42 -4.99
CA LYS A 70 -13.09 -6.09 -6.42
C LYS A 70 -12.44 -7.18 -7.28
N THR A 71 -11.31 -7.71 -6.83
CA THR A 71 -10.59 -8.76 -7.57
C THR A 71 -11.37 -10.06 -7.62
N GLU A 72 -12.08 -10.42 -6.55
CA GLU A 72 -12.91 -11.64 -6.52
C GLU A 72 -14.13 -11.55 -7.46
N GLU A 73 -14.59 -10.35 -7.78
CA GLU A 73 -15.72 -10.12 -8.70
C GLU A 73 -15.30 -10.22 -10.19
N GLU A 74 -14.01 -10.16 -10.52
CA GLU A 74 -13.49 -10.17 -11.89
C GLU A 74 -13.05 -11.59 -12.34
N GLU A 75 -14.01 -12.48 -12.61
CA GLU A 75 -13.78 -13.91 -12.91
C GLU A 75 -12.72 -14.16 -14.02
N GLU A 76 -12.80 -13.45 -15.14
CA GLU A 76 -11.85 -13.61 -16.26
C GLU A 76 -10.42 -13.22 -15.86
N ALA A 77 -10.27 -12.15 -15.07
CA ALA A 77 -8.98 -11.70 -14.55
C ALA A 77 -8.40 -12.73 -13.58
N VAL A 78 -9.24 -13.35 -12.74
CA VAL A 78 -8.84 -14.41 -11.82
C VAL A 78 -8.30 -15.63 -12.57
N VAL A 79 -8.96 -16.08 -13.64
CA VAL A 79 -8.49 -17.21 -14.46
C VAL A 79 -7.15 -16.88 -15.13
N ALA A 80 -7.02 -15.69 -15.71
CA ALA A 80 -5.76 -15.26 -16.33
C ALA A 80 -4.62 -15.17 -15.30
N ALA A 81 -4.89 -14.63 -14.11
CA ALA A 81 -3.93 -14.59 -13.01
C ALA A 81 -3.54 -15.99 -12.55
N GLN A 82 -4.48 -16.94 -12.50
CA GLN A 82 -4.21 -18.33 -12.15
C GLN A 82 -3.22 -18.97 -13.12
N MET A 83 -3.45 -18.84 -14.42
CA MET A 83 -2.55 -19.38 -15.44
C MET A 83 -1.13 -18.80 -15.31
N LYS A 84 -1.02 -17.48 -15.12
CA LYS A 84 0.27 -16.81 -14.90
C LYS A 84 0.95 -17.32 -13.62
N PHE A 85 0.21 -17.49 -12.53
CA PHE A 85 0.78 -17.94 -11.26
C PHE A 85 1.22 -19.41 -11.30
N GLU A 86 0.43 -20.28 -11.93
CA GLU A 86 0.82 -21.67 -12.18
C GLU A 86 2.08 -21.76 -13.03
N ASP A 87 2.21 -20.92 -14.07
CA ASP A 87 3.44 -20.83 -14.87
C ASP A 87 4.66 -20.39 -14.04
N ILE A 88 4.49 -19.45 -13.09
CA ILE A 88 5.54 -19.08 -12.13
C ILE A 88 5.92 -20.27 -11.25
N LEU A 89 4.93 -20.95 -10.64
CA LEU A 89 5.16 -22.06 -9.70
C LEU A 89 5.79 -23.29 -10.37
N ASN A 90 5.47 -23.55 -11.63
CA ASN A 90 6.04 -24.65 -12.41
C ASN A 90 7.44 -24.36 -12.96
N SER A 91 8.06 -23.24 -12.57
CA SER A 91 9.42 -22.91 -12.97
C SER A 91 10.42 -23.92 -12.41
N PRO A 92 11.44 -24.32 -13.20
CA PRO A 92 12.41 -25.33 -12.77
C PRO A 92 13.41 -24.83 -11.71
N SER A 93 13.42 -23.53 -11.41
CA SER A 93 14.21 -22.93 -10.33
C SER A 93 13.56 -21.64 -9.82
N LEU A 94 13.93 -21.24 -8.59
CA LEU A 94 13.50 -19.98 -8.00
C LEU A 94 13.94 -18.77 -8.83
N ASP A 95 15.14 -18.79 -9.41
CA ASP A 95 15.64 -17.67 -10.22
C ASP A 95 14.84 -17.50 -11.51
N ILE A 96 14.41 -18.60 -12.14
CA ILE A 96 13.53 -18.55 -13.31
C ILE A 96 12.15 -18.02 -12.90
N ALA A 97 11.61 -18.46 -11.76
CA ALA A 97 10.34 -17.95 -11.25
C ALA A 97 10.37 -16.44 -10.96
N ARG A 98 11.46 -15.95 -10.35
CA ARG A 98 11.69 -14.51 -10.11
C ARG A 98 11.76 -13.72 -11.40
N ASN A 99 12.53 -14.20 -12.38
CA ASN A 99 12.63 -13.56 -13.69
C ASN A 99 11.27 -13.48 -14.40
N LYS A 100 10.42 -14.51 -14.29
CA LYS A 100 9.06 -14.45 -14.85
C LYS A 100 8.23 -13.32 -14.23
N ILE A 101 8.31 -13.14 -12.91
CA ILE A 101 7.64 -12.01 -12.23
C ILE A 101 8.17 -10.67 -12.74
N ASP A 102 9.49 -10.53 -12.89
CA ASP A 102 10.11 -9.32 -13.42
C ASP A 102 9.66 -9.03 -14.86
N GLU A 103 9.56 -10.05 -15.72
CA GLU A 103 9.10 -9.91 -17.10
C GLU A 103 7.60 -9.59 -17.19
N LEU A 104 6.77 -10.11 -16.28
CA LEU A 104 5.35 -9.75 -16.17
C LEU A 104 5.22 -8.28 -15.74
N ALA A 105 6.03 -7.81 -14.80
CA ALA A 105 6.04 -6.42 -14.38
C ALA A 105 6.42 -5.47 -15.53
N LYS A 106 7.47 -5.80 -16.29
CA LYS A 106 7.90 -5.01 -17.48
C LYS A 106 6.80 -4.90 -18.54
N ARG A 107 5.95 -5.91 -18.66
CA ARG A 107 4.82 -5.94 -19.60
C ARG A 107 3.52 -5.37 -19.05
N ASN A 108 3.52 -4.84 -17.82
CA ASN A 108 2.31 -4.43 -17.08
C ASN A 108 1.28 -5.56 -16.92
N GLU A 109 1.76 -6.82 -16.88
CA GLU A 109 0.95 -8.02 -16.69
C GLU A 109 0.97 -8.54 -15.24
N LEU A 110 1.81 -7.93 -14.37
CA LEU A 110 1.75 -8.06 -12.92
C LEU A 110 0.65 -7.13 -12.37
N ASP A 111 -0.59 -7.50 -12.65
CA ASP A 111 -1.79 -6.75 -12.24
C ASP A 111 -2.19 -7.01 -10.77
N SER A 112 -3.20 -6.28 -10.29
CA SER A 112 -3.72 -6.43 -8.92
C SER A 112 -4.24 -7.84 -8.63
N THR A 113 -4.77 -8.52 -9.65
CA THR A 113 -5.36 -9.85 -9.52
C THR A 113 -4.30 -10.93 -9.32
N LEU A 114 -3.23 -10.88 -10.13
CA LEU A 114 -2.06 -11.74 -9.94
C LEU A 114 -1.36 -11.44 -8.61
N MET A 115 -1.23 -10.17 -8.22
CA MET A 115 -0.68 -9.81 -6.92
C MET A 115 -1.51 -10.39 -5.77
N LEU A 116 -2.84 -10.28 -5.82
CA LEU A 116 -3.71 -10.86 -4.79
C LEU A 116 -3.52 -12.38 -4.68
N MET A 117 -3.40 -13.07 -5.81
CA MET A 117 -3.20 -14.52 -5.82
C MET A 117 -1.86 -14.94 -5.18
N ILE A 118 -0.77 -14.23 -5.49
CA ILE A 118 0.53 -14.44 -4.87
C ILE A 118 0.45 -14.16 -3.35
N THR A 119 -0.23 -13.09 -2.95
CA THR A 119 -0.46 -12.76 -1.53
C THR A 119 -1.28 -13.84 -0.82
N LYS A 120 -2.33 -14.38 -1.46
CA LYS A 120 -3.13 -15.50 -0.93
C LYS A 120 -2.28 -16.75 -0.73
N ALA A 121 -1.45 -17.11 -1.71
CA ALA A 121 -0.57 -18.27 -1.61
C ALA A 121 0.46 -18.11 -0.47
N TRP A 122 1.13 -16.96 -0.38
CA TRP A 122 2.02 -16.65 0.73
C TRP A 122 1.30 -16.67 2.08
N ALA A 123 0.13 -16.03 2.15
CA ALA A 123 -0.71 -15.99 3.34
C ALA A 123 -1.03 -17.40 3.86
N ALA A 124 -1.53 -18.26 2.99
CA ALA A 124 -1.90 -19.64 3.30
C ALA A 124 -0.69 -20.48 3.70
N SER A 125 0.46 -20.28 3.05
CA SER A 125 1.68 -21.06 3.34
C SER A 125 2.16 -20.92 4.78
N LYS A 126 2.07 -19.72 5.37
CA LYS A 126 2.51 -19.47 6.77
C LYS A 126 1.67 -20.22 7.80
N GLU A 127 0.40 -20.49 7.50
CA GLU A 127 -0.53 -21.16 8.42
C GLU A 127 -0.57 -22.68 8.20
N SER A 128 -0.05 -23.14 7.07
CA SER A 128 -0.03 -24.56 6.75
C SER A 128 0.99 -25.31 7.60
N SER A 129 0.50 -26.25 8.41
CA SER A 129 1.31 -27.26 9.09
C SER A 129 1.75 -28.39 8.14
N MET A 130 1.17 -28.46 6.94
CA MET A 130 1.43 -29.51 5.95
C MET A 130 2.51 -29.12 4.92
N MET A 131 2.87 -27.83 4.86
CA MET A 131 3.82 -27.31 3.88
C MET A 131 5.23 -27.30 4.46
N LYS A 132 6.20 -27.79 3.68
CA LYS A 132 7.61 -27.76 4.08
C LYS A 132 8.12 -26.32 4.16
N GLU A 133 9.09 -26.07 5.04
CA GLU A 133 9.66 -24.73 5.22
C GLU A 133 10.31 -24.21 3.93
N GLU A 134 10.95 -25.07 3.14
CA GLU A 134 11.54 -24.67 1.85
C GLU A 134 10.48 -24.17 0.86
N ALA A 135 9.27 -24.76 0.89
CA ALA A 135 8.17 -24.31 0.04
C ALA A 135 7.59 -22.96 0.54
N LYS A 136 7.59 -22.72 1.85
CA LYS A 136 7.22 -21.42 2.43
C LYS A 136 8.25 -20.35 2.07
N ASP A 137 9.54 -20.66 2.13
CA ASP A 137 10.63 -19.75 1.75
C ASP A 137 10.56 -19.37 0.26
N ILE A 138 10.26 -20.33 -0.61
CA ILE A 138 10.04 -20.06 -2.04
C ILE A 138 8.86 -19.08 -2.22
N LEU A 139 7.70 -19.35 -1.60
CA LEU A 139 6.54 -18.47 -1.70
C LEU A 139 6.80 -17.09 -1.12
N TYR A 140 7.55 -17.00 -0.02
CA TYR A 140 8.00 -15.73 0.54
C TYR A 140 8.83 -14.94 -0.48
N HIS A 141 9.80 -15.59 -1.11
CA HIS A 141 10.65 -14.94 -2.10
C HIS A 141 9.86 -14.45 -3.33
N LEU A 142 8.90 -15.25 -3.83
CA LEU A 142 8.04 -14.83 -4.94
C LEU A 142 7.16 -13.64 -4.54
N TYR A 143 6.57 -13.67 -3.35
CA TYR A 143 5.82 -12.55 -2.80
C TYR A 143 6.66 -11.27 -2.70
N MET A 144 7.88 -11.36 -2.16
CA MET A 144 8.75 -10.20 -2.01
C MET A 144 9.17 -9.61 -3.36
N VAL A 145 9.43 -10.44 -4.38
CA VAL A 145 9.77 -9.97 -5.73
C VAL A 145 8.57 -9.32 -6.42
N ALA A 146 7.38 -9.94 -6.35
CA ALA A 146 6.15 -9.35 -6.89
C ALA A 146 5.82 -8.02 -6.23
N ARG A 147 5.88 -7.97 -4.90
CA ARG A 147 5.67 -6.75 -4.12
C ARG A 147 6.66 -5.65 -4.46
N GLY A 148 7.94 -5.99 -4.60
CA GLY A 148 8.98 -5.04 -4.99
C GLY A 148 8.72 -4.44 -6.37
N ASN A 149 8.33 -5.26 -7.35
CA ASN A 149 7.96 -4.79 -8.68
C ASN A 149 6.72 -3.89 -8.66
N MET A 150 5.68 -4.26 -7.92
CA MET A 150 4.48 -3.41 -7.75
C MET A 150 4.82 -2.03 -7.18
N GLN A 151 5.77 -1.95 -6.25
CA GLN A 151 6.22 -0.67 -5.72
C GLN A 151 6.96 0.19 -6.75
N ARG A 152 7.65 -0.43 -7.72
CA ARG A 152 8.38 0.28 -8.77
C ARG A 152 7.49 0.73 -9.93
N LEU A 153 6.35 0.07 -10.16
CA LEU A 153 5.33 0.54 -11.09
C LEU A 153 4.67 1.85 -10.64
N VAL A 154 4.77 2.18 -9.34
CA VAL A 154 4.32 3.48 -8.83
C VAL A 154 5.23 4.57 -9.39
N PRO A 155 4.69 5.64 -10.02
CA PRO A 155 5.48 6.73 -10.56
C PRO A 155 6.47 7.28 -9.51
N LYS A 156 7.70 7.56 -9.93
CA LYS A 156 8.77 8.02 -9.02
C LYS A 156 8.37 9.25 -8.21
N ASP A 157 7.62 10.17 -8.80
CA ASP A 157 7.11 11.37 -8.13
C ASP A 157 6.19 11.00 -6.96
N VAL A 158 5.34 9.98 -7.12
CA VAL A 158 4.44 9.49 -6.07
C VAL A 158 5.23 8.76 -4.97
N ARG A 159 6.31 8.05 -5.32
CA ARG A 159 7.23 7.43 -4.35
C ARG A 159 7.94 8.49 -3.52
N ILE A 160 8.44 9.56 -4.15
CA ILE A 160 9.03 10.74 -3.48
C ILE A 160 8.00 11.39 -2.54
N LEU A 161 6.78 11.67 -3.02
CA LEU A 161 5.71 12.22 -2.17
C LEU A 161 5.44 11.35 -0.95
N ARG A 162 5.33 10.03 -1.13
CA ARG A 162 5.09 9.10 -0.03
C ARG A 162 6.19 9.21 1.03
N HIS A 163 7.46 9.27 0.62
CA HIS A 163 8.57 9.44 1.54
C HIS A 163 8.50 10.78 2.29
N VAL A 164 8.34 11.90 1.57
CA VAL A 164 8.24 13.25 2.15
C VAL A 164 7.07 13.37 3.14
N LEU A 165 5.96 12.67 2.89
CA LEU A 165 4.82 12.60 3.80
C LEU A 165 5.05 11.70 5.02
N THR A 166 6.10 10.88 5.07
CA THR A 166 6.45 10.16 6.31
C THR A 166 7.19 11.04 7.31
N LEU A 167 7.90 12.07 6.83
CA LEU A 167 8.75 12.95 7.66
C LEU A 167 7.89 13.92 8.47
N LYS A 168 7.93 13.79 9.81
CA LYS A 168 7.16 14.63 10.73
C LYS A 168 7.82 16.00 10.98
N ASP A 169 9.15 16.08 10.96
CA ASP A 169 9.90 17.31 11.16
C ASP A 169 9.87 18.18 9.88
N PRO A 170 9.39 19.44 9.94
CA PRO A 170 9.38 20.35 8.79
C PRO A 170 10.75 20.60 8.15
N LYS A 171 11.84 20.57 8.94
CA LYS A 171 13.20 20.74 8.43
C LYS A 171 13.66 19.52 7.65
N GLU A 172 13.39 18.32 8.16
CA GLU A 172 13.67 17.08 7.45
C GLU A 172 12.86 17.00 6.16
N GLN A 173 11.59 17.41 6.21
CA GLN A 173 10.72 17.47 5.04
C GLN A 173 11.27 18.42 3.96
N LEU A 174 11.74 19.60 4.37
CA LEU A 174 12.34 20.57 3.44
C LEU A 174 13.69 20.09 2.89
N ALA A 175 14.51 19.44 3.70
CA ALA A 175 15.76 18.84 3.26
C ALA A 175 15.51 17.74 2.22
N ALA A 176 14.55 16.85 2.48
CA ALA A 176 14.16 15.78 1.55
C ALA A 176 13.61 16.34 0.23
N LEU A 177 12.84 17.44 0.26
CA LEU A 177 12.42 18.13 -0.97
C LEU A 177 13.62 18.70 -1.74
N THR A 178 14.54 19.35 -1.05
CA THR A 178 15.74 19.94 -1.66
C THR A 178 16.61 18.87 -2.31
N GLU A 179 16.77 17.73 -1.64
CA GLU A 179 17.45 16.55 -2.18
C GLU A 179 16.72 16.00 -3.41
N ALA A 180 15.40 15.81 -3.33
CA ALA A 180 14.58 15.31 -4.44
C ALA A 180 14.59 16.25 -5.67
N PHE A 181 14.83 17.55 -5.48
CA PHE A 181 14.94 18.53 -6.57
C PHE A 181 16.37 18.73 -7.10
N SER A 182 17.35 18.06 -6.50
CA SER A 182 18.74 18.10 -6.93
C SER A 182 19.00 16.96 -7.93
N PRO A 183 19.21 17.24 -9.24
CA PRO A 183 19.40 16.19 -10.22
C PRO A 183 20.65 15.36 -9.91
N GLY A 184 20.53 14.04 -10.03
CA GLY A 184 21.62 13.10 -9.72
C GLY A 184 21.45 11.78 -10.48
N ALA A 185 22.31 10.80 -10.19
CA ALA A 185 22.10 9.44 -10.69
C ALA A 185 20.91 8.80 -9.95
N GLU A 186 19.94 8.27 -10.70
CA GLU A 186 18.84 7.52 -10.08
C GLU A 186 19.27 6.07 -9.82
N LEU A 187 19.00 5.60 -8.61
CA LEU A 187 19.24 4.22 -8.22
C LEU A 187 17.99 3.69 -7.52
N GLU A 188 17.34 2.71 -8.14
CA GLU A 188 16.20 2.02 -7.52
C GLU A 188 16.68 0.80 -6.76
N GLY A 189 16.67 0.88 -5.44
CA GLY A 189 17.09 -0.19 -4.55
C GLY A 189 16.00 -1.20 -4.27
N LYS A 190 16.26 -2.08 -3.30
CA LYS A 190 15.23 -2.92 -2.66
C LYS A 190 14.53 -2.19 -1.50
N ASP A 191 15.25 -1.31 -0.82
CA ASP A 191 14.78 -0.64 0.40
C ASP A 191 14.84 0.90 0.32
N VAL A 192 15.79 1.46 -0.43
CA VAL A 192 15.99 2.90 -0.59
C VAL A 192 16.13 3.21 -2.06
N ASP A 193 15.38 4.21 -2.51
CA ASP A 193 15.50 4.75 -3.86
C ASP A 193 16.20 6.11 -3.79
N LEU A 194 17.15 6.32 -4.70
CA LEU A 194 17.69 7.63 -5.02
C LEU A 194 16.92 8.09 -6.26
N LEU A 195 15.90 8.92 -6.05
CA LEU A 195 15.02 9.43 -7.10
C LEU A 195 15.05 10.95 -7.07
N TYR A 196 14.98 11.57 -8.25
CA TYR A 196 14.82 13.01 -8.35
C TYR A 196 13.61 13.37 -9.21
N THR A 197 13.10 14.58 -8.98
CA THR A 197 11.95 15.17 -9.67
C THR A 197 12.14 16.69 -9.76
N THR A 198 11.16 17.39 -10.32
CA THR A 198 11.14 18.86 -10.33
C THR A 198 10.01 19.37 -9.43
N PRO A 199 10.13 20.60 -8.89
CA PRO A 199 9.05 21.21 -8.13
C PRO A 199 7.70 21.20 -8.86
N GLU A 200 7.68 21.49 -10.16
CA GLU A 200 6.47 21.56 -10.98
C GLU A 200 5.82 20.18 -11.13
N GLN A 201 6.64 19.15 -11.36
CA GLN A 201 6.16 17.79 -11.55
C GLN A 201 5.60 17.24 -10.23
N LEU A 202 6.28 17.48 -9.11
CA LEU A 202 5.81 17.09 -7.79
C LEU A 202 4.52 17.82 -7.42
N TYR A 203 4.44 19.12 -7.70
CA TYR A 203 3.23 19.93 -7.49
C TYR A 203 2.04 19.42 -8.31
N LYS A 204 2.26 19.08 -9.58
CA LYS A 204 1.22 18.49 -10.46
C LYS A 204 0.65 17.20 -9.87
N TRP A 205 1.50 16.32 -9.35
CA TRP A 205 1.05 15.10 -8.69
C TRP A 205 0.25 15.37 -7.41
N ILE A 206 0.68 16.34 -6.60
CA ILE A 206 -0.09 16.76 -5.41
C ILE A 206 -1.50 17.22 -5.80
N VAL A 207 -1.64 18.03 -6.85
CA VAL A 207 -2.94 18.49 -7.34
C VAL A 207 -3.80 17.32 -7.82
N ILE A 208 -3.24 16.41 -8.63
CA ILE A 208 -3.96 15.22 -9.11
C ILE A 208 -4.49 14.37 -7.95
N VAL A 209 -3.67 14.15 -6.92
CA VAL A 209 -4.06 13.35 -5.75
C VAL A 209 -5.15 14.04 -4.92
N LEU A 210 -5.03 15.36 -4.70
CA LEU A 210 -6.05 16.15 -3.99
C LEU A 210 -7.38 16.14 -4.77
N ASP A 211 -7.34 16.39 -6.07
CA ASP A 211 -8.53 16.40 -6.92
C ASP A 211 -9.21 15.02 -6.94
N ALA A 212 -8.42 13.94 -7.06
CA ALA A 212 -8.95 12.58 -6.98
C ALA A 212 -9.60 12.29 -5.63
N TYR A 213 -9.00 12.75 -4.52
CA TYR A 213 -9.57 12.59 -3.19
C TYR A 213 -10.92 13.31 -3.04
N TYR A 214 -11.01 14.58 -3.39
CA TYR A 214 -12.26 15.36 -3.24
C TYR A 214 -13.36 14.89 -4.20
N ASN A 215 -13.01 14.38 -5.39
CA ASN A 215 -13.98 13.91 -6.37
C ASN A 215 -14.48 12.47 -6.11
N ASN A 216 -13.68 11.60 -5.46
CA ASN A 216 -14.03 10.20 -5.21
C ASN A 216 -14.86 9.93 -3.93
N GLN A 217 -15.21 10.96 -3.14
CA GLN A 217 -16.03 10.81 -1.92
C GLN A 217 -17.46 10.27 -2.16
N LYS A 218 -17.84 9.92 -3.40
CA LYS A 218 -19.20 9.46 -3.74
C LYS A 218 -19.39 7.95 -3.91
N ASN A 219 -18.33 7.13 -4.04
CA ASN A 219 -18.47 5.80 -4.68
C ASN A 219 -17.80 4.56 -4.02
N SER A 220 -17.55 4.47 -2.70
CA SER A 220 -17.10 3.17 -2.12
C SER A 220 -17.92 2.66 -0.93
N LEU A 221 -17.84 1.34 -0.75
CA LEU A 221 -18.59 0.50 0.20
C LEU A 221 -18.30 0.78 1.69
N MET A 222 -17.30 1.60 2.03
CA MET A 222 -16.87 1.81 3.43
C MET A 222 -16.83 3.29 3.85
N LYS A 223 -17.99 3.96 3.86
CA LYS A 223 -18.12 5.37 4.31
C LYS A 223 -17.43 5.66 5.65
N SER A 224 -17.56 4.82 6.67
CA SER A 224 -16.88 5.02 7.97
C SER A 224 -15.34 4.99 7.87
N ALA A 225 -14.77 4.11 7.04
CA ALA A 225 -13.33 4.10 6.80
C ALA A 225 -12.87 5.28 5.92
N GLN A 226 -13.73 5.76 5.01
CA GLN A 226 -13.52 6.97 4.21
C GLN A 226 -13.64 8.25 5.05
N GLU A 227 -14.53 8.30 6.04
CA GLU A 227 -14.65 9.37 7.01
C GLU A 227 -13.40 9.44 7.92
N LEU A 228 -12.78 8.28 8.16
CA LEU A 228 -11.45 8.17 8.75
C LEU A 228 -10.30 8.42 7.77
N MET A 229 -10.56 8.46 6.45
CA MET A 229 -9.58 8.86 5.44
C MET A 229 -9.32 10.37 5.55
N SER A 230 -8.42 10.67 6.48
CA SER A 230 -7.36 11.66 6.42
C SER A 230 -7.72 13.15 6.44
N PRO A 231 -8.12 13.71 7.60
CA PRO A 231 -7.84 15.10 7.90
C PRO A 231 -6.32 15.39 7.94
N SER A 232 -5.50 14.43 8.40
CA SER A 232 -4.07 14.65 8.63
C SER A 232 -3.19 14.44 7.39
N THR A 233 -3.36 13.37 6.62
CA THR A 233 -2.54 13.17 5.39
C THR A 233 -2.91 14.16 4.29
N ILE A 234 -4.19 14.43 4.05
CA ILE A 234 -4.63 15.46 3.10
C ILE A 234 -4.24 16.84 3.60
N GLY A 235 -4.44 17.15 4.88
CA GLY A 235 -3.96 18.41 5.46
C GLY A 235 -2.44 18.60 5.34
N ARG A 236 -1.66 17.52 5.49
CA ARG A 236 -0.19 17.54 5.25
C ARG A 236 0.14 17.69 3.78
N LEU A 237 -0.63 17.09 2.87
CA LEU A 237 -0.49 17.25 1.43
C LEU A 237 -0.83 18.69 0.98
N GLU A 238 -1.86 19.30 1.56
CA GLU A 238 -2.20 20.71 1.38
C GLU A 238 -1.12 21.65 1.93
N ALA A 239 -0.56 21.36 3.11
CA ALA A 239 0.55 22.12 3.67
C ALA A 239 1.82 22.00 2.82
N LEU A 240 2.08 20.80 2.29
CA LEU A 240 3.19 20.53 1.36
C LEU A 240 2.99 21.30 0.06
N LYS A 241 1.77 21.30 -0.50
CA LYS A 241 1.40 22.12 -1.67
C LYS A 241 1.76 23.59 -1.46
N ARG A 242 1.33 24.19 -0.34
CA ARG A 242 1.64 25.59 0.02
C ARG A 242 3.13 25.84 0.21
N THR A 243 3.87 24.83 0.67
CA THR A 243 5.33 24.93 0.85
C THR A 243 6.04 24.97 -0.49
N LEU A 244 5.64 24.12 -1.44
CA LEU A 244 6.15 24.14 -2.81
C LEU A 244 5.88 25.48 -3.50
N GLU A 245 4.64 25.98 -3.43
CA GLU A 245 4.24 27.28 -4.00
C GLU A 245 5.02 28.48 -3.44
N LYS A 246 5.54 28.39 -2.22
CA LYS A 246 6.23 29.51 -1.57
C LYS A 246 7.74 29.48 -1.71
N GLN A 247 8.32 28.29 -1.84
CA GLN A 247 9.78 28.09 -1.71
C GLN A 247 10.44 27.58 -2.99
N PHE A 248 9.68 27.00 -3.92
CA PHE A 248 10.23 26.32 -5.09
C PHE A 248 9.54 26.66 -6.43
N LEU A 249 8.40 27.35 -6.41
CA LEU A 249 7.65 27.85 -7.57
C LEU A 249 7.51 29.37 -7.48
#